data_AF-A0AAE6NKV4-F1
#
_entry.id   AF-A0AAE6NKV4-F1
#
_cell.length_a   1.000
_cell.length_b   1.000
_cell.length_c   1.000
_cell.angle_alpha   90.00
_cell.angle_beta   90.00
_cell.angle_gamma   90.00
#
_symmetry.space_group_name_H-M   'P 1'
#
loop_
_entity.id
_entity.type
_entity.pdbx_description
1 polymer ?
#
loop_
_entity_poly.entity_id
_entity_poly.type
_entity_poly.pdbx_seq_one_letter_code
_entity_poly.pdbx_strand_id
1 'polypeptide(L)'
;MIDRDAAVRLVEEELEREHQRELALGLDPMRMAVAHVREHELVWIVAWTSEDYLRTRNSRFMLAGNGPYLVDRVDGSLHKIGVPSARSGAWETDYRVRIRGQTVRTAVDELHEEVRAVAAARGRMPAMRTLRQRLPELTPAQTLAYVTALQDGDAPANLVEVATRELVPPLNPVLSVRTIRGPEYRSKTGR
;
A
#
# COMPACT_ATOMS: atom_id res chain seq x y z
N MET A 1 -6.05 14.39 14.09
CA MET A 1 -5.32 13.10 14.08
C MET A 1 -6.08 12.15 14.99
N ILE A 2 -6.35 10.94 14.54
CA ILE A 2 -7.00 9.86 15.29
C ILE A 2 -6.04 9.35 16.35
N ASP A 3 -6.49 9.28 17.60
CA ASP A 3 -5.75 8.67 18.70
C ASP A 3 -5.89 7.14 18.72
N ARG A 4 -5.10 6.50 19.59
CA ARG A 4 -5.07 5.04 19.73
C ARG A 4 -6.44 4.46 20.07
N ASP A 5 -7.18 5.07 20.98
CA ASP A 5 -8.44 4.51 21.48
C ASP A 5 -9.55 4.68 20.45
N ALA A 6 -9.54 5.77 19.68
CA ALA A 6 -10.41 5.96 18.53
C ALA A 6 -10.13 4.92 17.44
N ALA A 7 -8.86 4.57 17.20
CA ALA A 7 -8.51 3.50 16.27
C ALA A 7 -8.99 2.12 16.75
N VAL A 8 -8.87 1.82 18.04
CA VAL A 8 -9.41 0.60 18.65
C VAL A 8 -10.92 0.51 18.44
N ARG A 9 -11.66 1.56 18.81
CA ARG A 9 -13.12 1.61 18.65
C ARG A 9 -13.56 1.39 17.21
N LEU A 10 -12.89 2.02 16.24
CA LEU A 10 -13.19 1.82 14.83
C LEU A 10 -13.02 0.36 14.39
N VAL A 11 -12.02 -0.34 14.91
CA VAL A 11 -11.82 -1.76 14.58
C VAL A 11 -12.85 -2.62 15.30
N GLU A 12 -13.13 -2.38 16.58
CA GLU A 12 -14.17 -3.10 17.34
C GLU A 12 -15.55 -2.99 16.68
N GLU A 13 -15.93 -1.79 16.21
CA GLU A 13 -17.16 -1.58 15.44
C GLU A 13 -17.22 -2.39 14.14
N GLU A 14 -16.09 -2.55 13.45
CA GLU A 14 -16.03 -3.36 12.24
C GLU A 14 -16.11 -4.85 12.56
N LEU A 15 -15.42 -5.31 13.61
CA LEU A 15 -15.48 -6.70 14.06
C LEU A 15 -16.90 -7.08 14.48
N GLU A 16 -17.59 -6.21 15.22
CA GLU A 16 -18.99 -6.42 15.59
C GLU A 16 -19.90 -6.44 14.35
N ARG A 17 -19.67 -5.56 13.38
CA ARG A 17 -20.41 -5.56 12.11
C ARG A 17 -20.22 -6.87 11.33
N GLU A 18 -18.98 -7.37 11.23
CA GLU A 18 -18.69 -8.65 10.57
C GLU A 18 -19.39 -9.80 11.30
N HIS A 19 -19.33 -9.83 12.65
CA HIS A 19 -20.02 -10.80 13.49
C HIS A 19 -21.54 -10.80 13.27
N GLN A 20 -22.18 -9.64 13.33
CA GLN A 20 -23.63 -9.51 13.10
C GLN A 20 -24.04 -9.91 11.68
N ARG A 21 -23.19 -9.63 10.68
CA ARG A 21 -23.44 -10.07 9.31
C ARG A 21 -23.43 -11.59 9.18
N GLU A 22 -22.47 -12.27 9.81
CA GLU A 22 -22.38 -13.73 9.79
C GLU A 22 -23.54 -14.38 10.55
N LEU A 23 -23.95 -13.82 11.70
CA LEU A 23 -25.16 -14.24 12.41
C LEU A 23 -26.42 -14.11 11.55
N ALA A 24 -26.57 -13.00 10.82
CA ALA A 24 -27.71 -12.78 9.92
C ALA A 24 -27.74 -13.78 8.74
N LEU A 25 -26.60 -14.40 8.40
CA LEU A 25 -26.51 -15.48 7.42
C LEU A 25 -26.77 -16.87 8.04
N GLY A 26 -27.13 -16.95 9.32
CA GLY A 26 -27.37 -18.20 10.04
C GLY A 26 -26.09 -18.97 10.39
N LEU A 27 -24.93 -18.31 10.35
CA LEU A 27 -23.68 -18.88 10.80
C LEU A 27 -23.54 -18.75 12.32
N ASP A 28 -22.60 -19.52 12.90
CA ASP A 28 -22.18 -19.38 14.30
C ASP A 28 -20.76 -18.79 14.38
N PRO A 29 -20.62 -17.47 14.17
CA PRO A 29 -19.31 -16.83 14.12
C PRO A 29 -18.71 -16.68 15.52
N MET A 30 -17.40 -16.95 15.63
CA MET A 30 -16.66 -16.65 16.86
C MET A 30 -16.62 -15.13 17.11
N ARG A 31 -16.66 -14.72 18.38
CA ARG A 31 -16.43 -13.32 18.75
C ARG A 31 -14.97 -12.92 18.57
N MET A 32 -14.77 -11.76 17.98
CA MET A 32 -13.47 -11.21 17.64
C MET A 32 -13.18 -9.98 18.48
N ALA A 33 -11.91 -9.82 18.89
CA ALA A 33 -11.46 -8.69 19.67
C ALA A 33 -10.09 -8.18 19.22
N VAL A 34 -9.83 -6.91 19.53
CA VAL A 34 -8.52 -6.30 19.34
C VAL A 34 -7.51 -6.95 20.30
N ALA A 35 -6.41 -7.44 19.74
CA ALA A 35 -5.33 -8.10 20.47
C ALA A 35 -4.16 -7.16 20.77
N HIS A 36 -3.80 -6.31 19.80
CA HIS A 36 -2.68 -5.40 19.93
C HIS A 36 -2.81 -4.21 18.97
N VAL A 37 -2.29 -3.05 19.38
CA VAL A 37 -2.26 -1.84 18.56
C VAL A 37 -0.84 -1.31 18.54
N ARG A 38 -0.30 -1.13 17.33
CA ARG A 38 1.01 -0.53 17.09
C ARG A 38 0.85 0.80 16.36
N GLU A 39 1.60 1.79 16.83
CA GLU A 39 1.71 3.07 16.13
C GLU A 39 2.58 2.93 14.87
N HIS A 40 2.13 3.55 13.79
CA HIS A 40 2.91 3.78 12.59
C HIS A 40 2.79 5.27 12.20
N GLU A 41 3.75 5.80 11.43
CA GLU A 41 3.70 7.19 10.99
C GLU A 41 2.44 7.51 10.16
N LEU A 42 1.94 6.54 9.39
CA LEU A 42 0.74 6.68 8.55
C LEU A 42 -0.55 6.30 9.25
N VAL A 43 -0.53 5.21 10.02
CA VAL A 43 -1.73 4.49 10.45
C VAL A 43 -1.57 3.96 11.87
N TRP A 44 -2.67 3.60 12.51
CA TRP A 44 -2.65 2.63 13.60
C TRP A 44 -2.78 1.23 13.01
N ILE A 45 -1.86 0.33 13.38
CA ILE A 45 -1.88 -1.07 12.94
C ILE A 45 -2.52 -1.88 14.06
N VAL A 46 -3.69 -2.43 13.79
CA VAL A 46 -4.54 -3.11 14.78
C VAL A 46 -4.60 -4.60 14.48
N ALA A 47 -3.93 -5.38 15.30
CA ALA A 47 -4.04 -6.84 15.30
C ALA A 47 -5.25 -7.27 16.11
N TRP A 48 -5.93 -8.31 15.64
CA TRP A 48 -7.17 -8.84 16.21
C TRP A 48 -7.15 -10.36 16.17
N THR A 49 -7.93 -10.99 17.03
CA THR A 49 -8.07 -12.46 17.11
C THR A 49 -9.37 -12.81 17.85
N SER A 50 -9.63 -14.09 18.09
CA SER A 50 -10.82 -14.49 18.87
C SER A 50 -10.72 -14.07 20.34
N GLU A 51 -11.84 -13.68 20.92
CA GLU A 51 -11.96 -13.40 22.36
C GLU A 51 -11.56 -14.63 23.19
N ASP A 52 -11.97 -15.82 22.75
CA ASP A 52 -11.67 -17.07 23.44
C ASP A 52 -10.18 -17.38 23.47
N TYR A 53 -9.44 -17.10 22.39
CA TYR A 53 -7.99 -17.25 22.40
C TYR A 53 -7.33 -16.27 23.37
N LEU A 54 -7.76 -15.00 23.40
CA LEU A 54 -7.19 -14.01 24.32
C LEU A 54 -7.40 -14.43 25.79
N ARG A 55 -8.59 -14.94 26.10
CA ARG A 55 -8.99 -15.38 27.45
C ARG A 55 -8.32 -16.67 27.88
N THR A 56 -8.25 -17.68 27.00
CA THR A 56 -7.87 -19.06 27.38
C THR A 56 -6.48 -19.47 26.93
N ARG A 57 -5.92 -18.77 25.94
CA ARG A 57 -4.69 -19.14 25.22
C ARG A 57 -4.74 -20.53 24.56
N ASN A 58 -5.92 -21.11 24.42
CA ASN A 58 -6.10 -22.39 23.75
C ASN A 58 -5.97 -22.20 22.23
N SER A 59 -4.97 -22.85 21.63
CA SER A 59 -4.64 -22.72 20.21
C SER A 59 -5.76 -23.13 19.25
N ARG A 60 -6.76 -23.90 19.71
CA ARG A 60 -7.95 -24.21 18.91
C ARG A 60 -8.76 -22.98 18.51
N PHE A 61 -8.68 -21.90 19.30
CA PHE A 61 -9.34 -20.63 19.01
C PHE A 61 -8.42 -19.62 18.31
N MET A 62 -7.15 -20.00 18.06
CA MET A 62 -6.20 -19.11 17.40
C MET A 62 -6.57 -18.94 15.93
N LEU A 63 -6.77 -17.69 15.49
CA LEU A 63 -6.91 -17.40 14.08
C LEU A 63 -5.54 -17.36 13.39
N ALA A 64 -5.42 -18.10 12.30
CA ALA A 64 -4.26 -18.08 11.43
C ALA A 64 -4.59 -17.34 10.13
N GLY A 65 -3.67 -16.47 9.68
CA GLY A 65 -3.78 -15.80 8.38
C GLY A 65 -4.66 -14.55 8.35
N ASN A 66 -5.27 -14.15 9.47
CA ASN A 66 -5.97 -12.87 9.57
C ASN A 66 -4.95 -11.73 9.68
N GLY A 67 -4.82 -10.95 8.61
CA GLY A 67 -3.97 -9.77 8.62
C GLY A 67 -4.60 -8.59 9.38
N PRO A 68 -3.78 -7.64 9.83
CA PRO A 68 -4.25 -6.54 10.67
C PRO A 68 -5.12 -5.55 9.88
N TYR A 69 -5.91 -4.79 10.64
CA TYR A 69 -6.51 -3.56 10.14
C TYR A 69 -5.50 -2.42 10.19
N LEU A 70 -5.63 -1.49 9.24
CA LEU A 70 -4.94 -0.21 9.23
C LEU A 70 -5.99 0.88 9.41
N VAL A 71 -5.82 1.73 10.43
CA VAL A 71 -6.67 2.90 10.63
C VAL A 71 -5.86 4.14 10.29
N ASP A 72 -6.31 4.92 9.30
CA ASP A 72 -5.63 6.15 8.92
C ASP A 72 -5.59 7.14 10.08
N ARG A 73 -4.40 7.68 10.37
CA ARG A 73 -4.22 8.62 11.49
C ARG A 73 -4.79 10.00 11.23
N VAL A 74 -5.06 10.39 10.00
CA VAL A 74 -5.59 11.70 9.63
C VAL A 74 -7.12 11.66 9.66
N ASP A 75 -7.72 10.75 8.91
CA ASP A 75 -9.16 10.75 8.65
C ASP A 75 -9.92 9.57 9.28
N GLY A 76 -9.22 8.56 9.80
CA GLY A 76 -9.83 7.39 10.43
C GLY A 76 -10.42 6.37 9.45
N SER A 77 -10.10 6.48 8.16
CA SER A 77 -10.47 5.45 7.18
C SER A 77 -9.87 4.09 7.57
N LEU A 78 -10.65 3.04 7.32
CA LEU A 78 -10.33 1.68 7.75
C LEU A 78 -9.95 0.83 6.54
N HIS A 79 -8.81 0.17 6.64
CA HIS A 79 -8.27 -0.71 5.62
C HIS A 79 -7.81 -2.04 6.22
N LYS A 80 -7.53 -3.02 5.37
CA LYS A 80 -7.04 -4.35 5.76
C LYS A 80 -5.90 -4.76 4.84
N ILE A 81 -4.88 -5.38 5.42
CA ILE A 81 -3.76 -5.97 4.68
C ILE A 81 -3.61 -7.44 5.06
N GLY A 82 -2.97 -8.23 4.21
CA GLY A 82 -2.61 -9.62 4.52
C GLY A 82 -1.38 -9.74 5.43
N VAL A 83 -1.22 -10.89 6.08
CA VAL A 83 -0.05 -11.19 6.95
C VAL A 83 1.30 -11.03 6.22
N PRO A 84 1.48 -11.50 4.96
CA PRO A 84 2.74 -11.29 4.25
C PRO A 84 3.08 -9.81 4.08
N SER A 85 2.10 -8.99 3.74
CA SER A 85 2.27 -7.54 3.57
C SER A 85 2.61 -6.85 4.89
N ALA A 86 1.93 -7.22 5.97
CA ALA A 86 2.20 -6.68 7.31
C ALA A 86 3.62 -7.01 7.80
N ARG A 87 4.15 -8.19 7.44
CA ARG A 87 5.51 -8.63 7.83
C ARG A 87 6.60 -7.97 7.00
N SER A 88 6.37 -7.78 5.70
CA SER A 88 7.37 -7.21 4.79
C SER A 88 7.38 -5.69 4.73
N GLY A 89 6.30 -5.03 5.17
CA GLY A 89 6.12 -3.58 4.98
C GLY A 89 5.68 -3.19 3.57
N ALA A 90 5.46 -4.16 2.67
CA ALA A 90 5.13 -3.89 1.26
C ALA A 90 3.84 -3.07 1.06
N TRP A 91 2.95 -3.04 2.05
CA TRP A 91 1.74 -2.24 2.02
C TRP A 91 1.99 -0.72 2.00
N GLU A 92 3.12 -0.24 2.51
CA GLU A 92 3.34 1.20 2.73
C GLU A 92 3.34 2.00 1.44
N THR A 93 4.04 1.52 0.41
CA THR A 93 4.08 2.19 -0.90
C THR A 93 2.70 2.26 -1.52
N ASP A 94 1.96 1.15 -1.51
CA ASP A 94 0.58 1.10 -2.01
C ASP A 94 -0.34 2.04 -1.21
N TYR A 95 -0.17 2.09 0.11
CA TYR A 95 -0.93 3.00 0.98
C TYR A 95 -0.67 4.46 0.62
N ARG A 96 0.60 4.86 0.52
CA ARG A 96 0.97 6.24 0.20
C ARG A 96 0.44 6.64 -1.18
N VAL A 97 0.68 5.83 -2.19
CA VAL A 97 0.33 6.16 -3.58
C VAL A 97 -1.18 6.08 -3.82
N ARG A 98 -1.80 4.93 -3.53
CA ARG A 98 -3.17 4.66 -3.96
C ARG A 98 -4.21 5.11 -2.94
N ILE A 99 -3.90 5.01 -1.65
CA ILE A 99 -4.85 5.39 -0.59
C ILE A 99 -4.74 6.87 -0.26
N ARG A 100 -3.51 7.39 -0.08
CA ARG A 100 -3.28 8.80 0.27
C ARG A 100 -3.00 9.71 -0.92
N GLY A 101 -2.88 9.19 -2.14
CA GLY A 101 -2.59 10.00 -3.33
C GLY A 101 -1.23 10.70 -3.26
N GLN A 102 -0.31 10.22 -2.43
CA GLN A 102 1.02 10.80 -2.27
C GLN A 102 1.89 10.41 -3.46
N THR A 103 2.63 11.37 -3.99
CA THR A 103 3.69 11.11 -4.96
C THR A 103 4.86 10.45 -4.23
N VAL A 104 5.05 9.16 -4.47
CA VAL A 104 6.22 8.42 -3.99
C VAL A 104 7.19 8.28 -5.15
N ARG A 105 8.45 8.56 -4.88
CA ARG A 105 9.53 8.40 -5.84
C ARG A 105 9.61 6.95 -6.31
N THR A 106 9.63 6.75 -7.62
CA THR A 106 9.61 5.46 -8.29
C THR A 106 10.98 5.11 -8.86
N ALA A 107 11.15 3.85 -9.27
CA ALA A 107 12.33 3.41 -10.01
C ALA A 107 12.52 4.17 -11.34
N VAL A 108 11.44 4.73 -11.90
CA VAL A 108 11.50 5.58 -13.10
C VAL A 108 12.13 6.93 -12.78
N ASP A 109 11.77 7.53 -11.64
CA ASP A 109 12.36 8.80 -11.19
C ASP A 109 13.86 8.65 -10.91
N GLU A 110 14.25 7.53 -10.26
CA GLU A 110 15.66 7.20 -10.04
C GLU A 110 16.43 7.02 -11.35
N LEU A 111 15.83 6.31 -12.31
CA LEU A 111 16.41 6.16 -13.65
C LEU A 111 16.59 7.51 -14.35
N HIS A 112 15.59 8.40 -14.27
CA HIS A 112 15.64 9.71 -14.90
C HIS A 112 16.79 10.55 -14.34
N GLU A 113 16.96 10.57 -13.01
CA GLU A 113 18.08 11.27 -12.39
C GLU A 113 19.43 10.66 -12.77
N GLU A 114 19.56 9.33 -12.77
CA GLU A 114 20.80 8.65 -13.17
C GLU A 114 21.16 8.99 -14.62
N VAL A 115 20.19 8.92 -15.54
CA VAL A 115 20.40 9.22 -16.96
C VAL A 115 20.77 10.69 -17.17
N ARG A 116 20.11 11.63 -16.47
CA ARG A 116 20.46 13.06 -16.52
C ARG A 116 21.87 13.32 -16.01
N ALA A 117 22.24 12.72 -14.87
CA ALA A 117 23.58 12.86 -14.30
C ALA A 117 24.67 12.33 -15.23
N VAL A 118 24.46 11.16 -15.84
CA VAL A 118 25.40 10.57 -16.80
C VAL A 118 25.48 11.42 -18.08
N ALA A 119 24.36 11.93 -18.57
CA ALA A 119 24.33 12.78 -19.76
C ALA A 119 25.14 14.07 -19.55
N ALA A 120 24.98 14.70 -18.38
CA ALA A 120 25.72 15.90 -18.00
C ALA A 120 27.22 15.63 -17.85
N ALA A 121 27.61 14.51 -17.24
CA ALA A 121 29.01 14.23 -16.92
C ALA A 121 29.80 13.60 -18.08
N ARG A 122 29.17 12.77 -18.91
CA ARG A 122 29.85 11.91 -19.90
C ARG A 122 29.22 11.99 -21.30
N GLY A 123 28.20 12.81 -21.47
CA GLY A 123 27.51 12.99 -22.73
C GLY A 123 26.46 11.92 -23.03
N ARG A 124 25.84 12.07 -24.19
CA ARG A 124 24.62 11.34 -24.58
C ARG A 124 24.84 9.84 -24.77
N MET A 125 25.97 9.42 -25.35
CA MET A 125 26.21 7.99 -25.65
C MET A 125 26.31 7.11 -24.38
N PRO A 126 27.05 7.52 -23.34
CA PRO A 126 26.99 6.83 -22.04
C PRO A 126 25.60 6.81 -21.41
N ALA A 127 24.86 7.92 -21.49
CA ALA A 127 23.50 7.99 -20.94
C ALA A 127 22.54 7.02 -21.64
N MET A 128 22.62 6.91 -22.98
CA MET A 128 21.86 5.92 -23.75
C MET A 128 22.21 4.49 -23.35
N ARG A 129 23.49 4.21 -23.04
CA ARG A 129 23.92 2.89 -22.56
C ARG A 129 23.32 2.59 -21.18
N THR A 130 23.39 3.52 -20.23
CA THR A 130 22.76 3.39 -18.91
C THR A 130 21.26 3.13 -19.02
N LEU A 131 20.56 3.91 -19.86
CA LEU A 131 19.13 3.74 -20.09
C LEU A 131 18.80 2.33 -20.61
N ARG A 132 19.52 1.85 -21.61
CA ARG A 132 19.29 0.52 -22.21
C ARG A 132 19.68 -0.66 -21.31
N GLN A 133 20.58 -0.46 -20.35
CA GLN A 133 20.88 -1.50 -19.36
C GLN A 133 19.67 -1.77 -18.45
N ARG A 134 18.88 -0.72 -18.15
CA ARG A 134 17.67 -0.83 -17.35
C ARG A 134 16.44 -1.15 -18.18
N LEU A 135 16.38 -0.63 -19.41
CA LEU A 135 15.26 -0.80 -20.35
C LEU A 135 15.74 -1.42 -21.67
N PRO A 136 16.07 -2.73 -21.68
CA PRO A 136 16.57 -3.41 -22.88
C PRO A 136 15.56 -3.43 -24.03
N GLU A 137 14.26 -3.35 -23.71
CA GLU A 137 13.13 -3.33 -24.65
C GLU A 137 13.06 -2.06 -25.52
N LEU A 138 13.74 -0.97 -25.13
CA LEU A 138 13.75 0.24 -25.93
C LEU A 138 14.61 0.06 -27.18
N THR A 139 14.05 0.42 -28.34
CA THR A 139 14.81 0.51 -29.58
C THR A 139 15.87 1.61 -29.50
N PRO A 140 16.92 1.58 -30.35
CA PRO A 140 17.91 2.66 -30.41
C PRO A 140 17.29 4.05 -30.63
N ALA A 141 16.27 4.14 -31.49
CA ALA A 141 15.57 5.39 -31.78
C ALA A 141 14.78 5.90 -30.56
N GLN A 142 14.04 5.02 -29.88
CA GLN A 142 13.33 5.38 -28.65
C GLN A 142 14.30 5.78 -27.54
N THR A 143 15.41 5.07 -27.39
CA THR A 143 16.46 5.40 -26.41
C THR A 143 17.01 6.80 -26.67
N LEU A 144 17.31 7.12 -27.92
CA LEU A 144 17.82 8.43 -28.32
C LEU A 144 16.80 9.53 -28.01
N ALA A 145 15.53 9.32 -28.37
CA ALA A 145 14.45 10.26 -28.10
C ALA A 145 14.27 10.49 -26.60
N TYR A 146 14.30 9.42 -25.80
CA TYR A 146 14.17 9.48 -24.35
C TYR A 146 15.28 10.30 -23.72
N VAL A 147 16.55 9.97 -24.00
CA VAL A 147 17.69 10.68 -23.41
C VAL A 147 17.70 12.15 -23.85
N THR A 148 17.44 12.43 -25.13
CA THR A 148 17.40 13.80 -25.63
C THR A 148 16.33 14.63 -24.91
N ALA A 149 15.12 14.10 -24.78
CA ALA A 149 14.05 14.77 -24.06
C ALA A 149 14.37 14.97 -22.56
N LEU A 150 15.02 14.00 -21.90
CA LEU A 150 15.45 14.14 -20.50
C LEU A 150 16.51 15.23 -20.28
N GLN A 151 17.32 15.54 -21.31
CA GLN A 151 18.29 16.64 -21.26
C GLN A 151 17.58 18.00 -21.39
N ASP A 152 16.49 18.07 -22.17
CA ASP A 152 15.75 19.30 -22.45
C ASP A 152 14.58 19.52 -21.47
N GLY A 153 14.20 18.51 -20.69
CA GLY A 153 13.11 18.57 -19.72
C GLY A 153 12.56 17.19 -19.36
N ASP A 154 11.28 16.98 -19.66
CA ASP A 154 10.55 15.75 -19.34
C ASP A 154 10.61 14.72 -20.47
N ALA A 155 10.63 13.46 -20.08
CA ALA A 155 10.60 12.35 -21.01
C ALA A 155 9.23 12.23 -21.73
N PRO A 156 9.19 11.71 -22.97
CA PRO A 156 7.94 11.50 -23.69
C PRO A 156 7.05 10.52 -22.93
N ALA A 157 5.77 10.87 -22.74
CA ALA A 157 4.83 10.10 -21.92
C ALA A 157 4.74 8.63 -22.32
N ASN A 158 4.71 8.34 -23.62
CA ASN A 158 4.67 6.97 -24.14
C ASN A 158 5.92 6.13 -23.79
N LEU A 159 7.08 6.77 -23.59
CA LEU A 159 8.30 6.09 -23.15
C LEU A 159 8.37 5.96 -21.63
N VAL A 160 7.78 6.91 -20.90
CA VAL A 160 7.57 6.81 -19.44
C VAL A 160 6.62 5.67 -19.12
N GLU A 161 5.58 5.44 -19.91
CA GLU A 161 4.68 4.30 -19.75
C GLU A 161 5.41 2.97 -19.91
N VAL A 162 6.27 2.83 -20.92
CA VAL A 162 7.12 1.65 -21.08
C VAL A 162 8.05 1.50 -19.88
N ALA A 163 8.75 2.56 -19.49
CA ALA A 163 9.64 2.52 -18.32
C ALA A 163 8.91 2.13 -17.03
N THR A 164 7.71 2.64 -16.82
CA THR A 164 6.86 2.32 -15.67
C THR A 164 6.47 0.85 -15.69
N ARG A 165 6.01 0.33 -16.84
CA ARG A 165 5.62 -1.07 -16.98
C ARG A 165 6.79 -2.03 -16.70
N GLU A 166 7.98 -1.69 -17.17
CA GLU A 166 9.16 -2.57 -17.03
C GLU A 166 9.83 -2.45 -15.66
N LEU A 167 9.83 -1.27 -15.03
CA LEU A 167 10.63 -1.00 -13.82
C LEU A 167 9.82 -0.88 -12.55
N VAL A 168 8.52 -0.60 -12.64
CA VAL A 168 7.64 -0.54 -11.47
C VAL A 168 6.90 -1.86 -11.39
N PRO A 169 7.19 -2.72 -10.39
CA PRO A 169 6.52 -3.98 -10.24
C PRO A 169 5.00 -3.79 -10.18
N PRO A 170 4.20 -4.60 -10.89
CA PRO A 170 2.77 -4.51 -10.79
C PRO A 170 2.32 -4.75 -9.35
N LEU A 171 1.25 -4.07 -8.94
CA LEU A 171 0.70 -4.23 -7.61
C LEU A 171 0.33 -5.70 -7.37
N ASN A 172 1.01 -6.34 -6.43
CA ASN A 172 0.68 -7.70 -6.03
C ASN A 172 -0.62 -7.68 -5.19
N PRO A 173 -1.73 -8.30 -5.65
CA PRO A 173 -3.01 -8.25 -4.94
C PRO A 173 -2.96 -8.86 -3.53
N VAL A 174 -2.03 -9.78 -3.27
CA VAL A 174 -1.82 -10.38 -1.94
C VAL A 174 -1.16 -9.38 -0.98
N LEU A 175 -0.38 -8.44 -1.51
CA LEU A 175 0.35 -7.45 -0.74
C LEU A 175 -0.38 -6.11 -0.65
N SER A 176 -1.45 -5.91 -1.43
CA SER A 176 -2.15 -4.64 -1.52
C SER A 176 -3.04 -4.35 -0.32
N VAL A 177 -3.29 -3.06 -0.11
CA VAL A 177 -4.20 -2.51 0.89
C VAL A 177 -5.64 -2.57 0.37
N ARG A 178 -6.53 -3.22 1.12
CA ARG A 178 -7.96 -3.21 0.83
C ARG A 178 -8.67 -2.17 1.71
N THR A 179 -9.32 -1.19 1.10
CA THR A 179 -10.19 -0.26 1.83
C THR A 179 -11.48 -0.96 2.25
N ILE A 180 -11.79 -0.86 3.54
CA ILE A 180 -13.03 -1.38 4.15
C ILE A 180 -14.04 -0.25 4.31
N ARG A 181 -13.60 0.88 4.85
CA ARG A 181 -14.39 2.11 5.01
C ARG A 181 -13.55 3.32 4.65
N GLY A 182 -14.06 4.17 3.75
CA GLY A 182 -13.40 5.41 3.36
C GLY A 182 -13.62 6.57 4.36
N PRO A 183 -13.01 7.74 4.10
CA PRO A 183 -13.06 8.91 5.00
C PRO A 183 -14.47 9.42 5.33
N GLU A 184 -15.46 9.16 4.47
CA GLU A 184 -16.81 9.72 4.60
C GLU A 184 -17.77 8.93 5.51
N TYR A 185 -17.32 7.84 6.15
CA TYR A 185 -18.21 6.95 6.91
C TYR A 185 -18.75 7.56 8.23
N ARG A 186 -18.35 8.78 8.62
CA ARG A 186 -18.75 9.41 9.89
C ARG A 186 -20.17 10.00 9.96
N SER A 187 -20.94 10.01 8.88
CA SER A 187 -22.19 10.82 8.82
C SER A 187 -23.49 10.02 8.65
N LYS A 188 -23.59 8.79 9.16
CA LYS A 188 -24.87 8.03 9.14
C LYS A 188 -25.18 7.23 10.41
N THR A 189 -25.09 7.88 11.57
CA THR A 189 -25.79 7.42 12.78
C THR A 189 -26.00 8.61 13.71
N GLY A 190 -27.04 9.38 13.41
CA GLY A 190 -27.42 10.59 14.14
C GLY A 190 -28.81 11.03 13.71
N ARG A 191 -29.82 10.23 14.05
CA ARG A 191 -31.21 10.63 14.17
C ARG A 191 -31.79 9.93 15.39
#